data_AF-A0A965LLX8-F1
#
_entry.id   AF-A0A965LLX8-F1
#
_cell.length_a   1.000
_cell.length_b   1.000
_cell.length_c   1.000
_cell.angle_alpha   90.00
_cell.angle_beta   90.00
_cell.angle_gamma   90.00
#
_symmetry.space_group_name_H-M   'P 1'
#
loop_
_entity.id
_entity.type
_entity.pdbx_description
1 polymer ?
#
loop_
_entity_poly.entity_id
_entity_poly.type
_entity_poly.pdbx_seq_one_letter_code
_entity_poly.pdbx_strand_id
1 'polypeptide(L)'
;LSVTRTGENRIVELKVAGRYRELPLWATRLSFEVRPGLNFDNRAWKLWKPVLLLLDSIVKKEKLKINWVRIHSHFNAKRDIPHAMGWWDSESKAMFLCHFDKETMLHEVGHVKSSGYHGDPWAKATINLYLKYLKGRELDRAINHFVYYLSARRVYKKMYGQKPPISNIPPNIWLHRKP
;
A
#
# COMPACT_ATOMS: atom_id res chain seq x y z
N LEU A 1 11.68 -11.11 21.36
CA LEU A 1 10.74 -11.82 22.25
C LEU A 1 9.32 -11.46 21.82
N SER A 2 8.66 -12.38 21.11
CA SER A 2 7.33 -12.22 20.51
C SER A 2 6.28 -12.50 21.58
N VAL A 3 5.72 -11.46 22.19
CA VAL A 3 4.49 -11.58 22.96
C VAL A 3 3.33 -11.65 21.96
N THR A 4 2.91 -12.85 21.59
CA THR A 4 1.61 -13.07 20.96
C THR A 4 0.53 -12.72 22.00
N ARG A 5 0.12 -11.45 22.02
CA ARG A 5 -1.03 -10.99 22.79
C ARG A 5 -2.26 -11.73 22.25
N THR A 6 -2.77 -12.69 23.02
CA THR A 6 -3.79 -13.69 22.71
C THR A 6 -5.18 -13.15 22.30
N GLY A 7 -5.31 -11.85 22.01
CA GLY A 7 -6.56 -11.22 21.56
C GLY A 7 -6.43 -10.28 20.36
N GLU A 8 -5.24 -10.09 19.77
CA GLU A 8 -5.08 -9.10 18.68
C GLU A 8 -5.80 -9.48 17.38
N ASN A 9 -5.91 -10.77 17.10
CA ASN A 9 -6.66 -11.26 15.93
C ASN A 9 -8.16 -11.45 16.22
N ARG A 10 -8.63 -11.13 17.43
CA ARG A 10 -10.05 -11.16 17.76
C ARG A 10 -10.79 -10.19 16.85
N ILE A 11 -11.85 -10.67 16.20
CA ILE A 11 -12.74 -9.84 15.40
C ILE A 11 -13.68 -9.07 16.33
N VAL A 12 -13.87 -7.79 16.04
CA VAL A 12 -14.81 -6.89 16.69
C VAL A 12 -15.70 -6.25 15.63
N GLU A 13 -16.95 -6.01 15.96
CA GLU A 13 -17.87 -5.27 15.10
C GLU A 13 -17.87 -3.79 15.51
N LEU A 14 -17.62 -2.90 14.55
CA LEU A 14 -17.50 -1.47 14.78
C LEU A 14 -18.12 -0.67 13.63
N LYS A 15 -18.61 0.52 13.92
CA LYS A 15 -19.14 1.45 12.90
C LYS A 15 -17.98 2.18 12.23
N VAL A 16 -17.72 1.86 10.96
CA VAL A 16 -16.68 2.45 10.12
C VAL A 16 -17.34 3.14 8.93
N ALA A 17 -17.05 4.43 8.73
CA ALA A 17 -17.69 5.26 7.69
C ALA A 17 -19.23 5.11 7.64
N GLY A 18 -19.87 5.06 8.82
CA GLY A 18 -21.32 4.95 8.95
C GLY A 18 -21.90 3.52 8.84
N ARG A 19 -21.09 2.49 8.58
CA ARG A 19 -21.55 1.09 8.43
C ARG A 19 -20.88 0.18 9.43
N TYR A 20 -21.60 -0.78 9.98
CA TYR A 20 -21.01 -1.82 10.82
C TYR A 20 -20.13 -2.75 9.98
N ARG A 21 -18.95 -3.07 10.51
CA ARG A 21 -17.91 -3.86 9.87
C ARG A 21 -17.21 -4.73 10.90
N GLU A 22 -16.82 -5.91 10.47
CA GLU A 22 -15.95 -6.80 11.22
C GLU A 22 -14.48 -6.44 10.96
N LEU A 23 -13.76 -6.09 12.02
CA LEU A 23 -12.34 -5.77 11.96
C LEU A 23 -11.59 -6.57 13.02
N PRO A 24 -10.36 -7.02 12.76
CA PRO A 24 -9.50 -7.52 13.81
C PRO A 24 -9.09 -6.37 14.74
N LEU A 25 -9.04 -6.64 16.03
CA LEU A 25 -8.74 -5.65 17.07
C LEU A 25 -7.40 -4.92 16.85
N TRP A 26 -6.42 -5.56 16.22
CA TRP A 26 -5.16 -4.88 15.88
C TRP A 26 -5.37 -3.74 14.87
N ALA A 27 -6.30 -3.85 13.93
CA ALA A 27 -6.54 -2.84 12.89
C ALA A 27 -7.17 -1.57 13.47
N THR A 28 -7.88 -1.68 14.60
CA THR A 28 -8.51 -0.54 15.29
C THR A 28 -7.51 0.29 16.10
N ARG A 29 -6.27 -0.18 16.22
CA ARG A 29 -5.19 0.46 17.00
C ARG A 29 -4.16 1.17 16.12
N LEU A 30 -4.36 1.16 14.81
CA LEU A 30 -3.50 1.88 13.86
C LEU A 30 -3.76 3.38 13.98
N SER A 31 -2.80 4.19 13.55
CA SER A 31 -2.89 5.66 13.51
C SER A 31 -3.89 6.20 12.48
N PHE A 32 -4.61 5.34 11.77
CA PHE A 32 -5.62 5.66 10.77
C PHE A 32 -6.76 4.65 10.85
N GLU A 33 -7.97 5.05 10.44
CA GLU A 33 -9.10 4.13 10.35
C GLU A 33 -8.97 3.22 9.12
N VAL A 34 -9.04 1.91 9.30
CA VAL A 34 -9.10 0.96 8.18
C VAL A 34 -10.54 0.79 7.73
N ARG A 35 -10.80 0.98 6.44
CA ARG A 35 -12.13 0.87 5.81
C ARG A 35 -12.17 -0.29 4.82
N PRO A 36 -12.60 -1.49 5.22
CA PRO A 36 -12.83 -2.57 4.29
C PRO A 36 -13.88 -2.19 3.23
N GLY A 37 -13.65 -2.61 1.98
CA GLY A 37 -14.61 -2.49 0.89
C GLY A 37 -15.91 -3.23 1.19
N LEU A 38 -16.93 -3.00 0.35
CA LEU A 38 -18.26 -3.59 0.55
C LEU A 38 -18.25 -5.12 0.60
N ASN A 39 -17.49 -5.74 -0.30
CA ASN A 39 -17.42 -7.19 -0.46
C ASN A 39 -16.08 -7.72 0.09
N PHE A 40 -15.61 -7.15 1.19
CA PHE A 40 -14.34 -7.55 1.79
C PHE A 40 -14.46 -8.93 2.45
N ASP A 41 -13.59 -9.86 2.08
CA ASP A 41 -13.49 -11.18 2.65
C ASP A 41 -12.52 -11.16 3.84
N ASN A 42 -13.01 -11.52 5.03
CA ASN A 42 -12.23 -11.48 6.26
C ASN A 42 -10.95 -12.34 6.22
N ARG A 43 -10.86 -13.35 5.35
CA ARG A 43 -9.63 -14.14 5.18
C ARG A 43 -8.48 -13.29 4.64
N ALA A 44 -8.79 -12.23 3.89
CA ALA A 44 -7.80 -11.29 3.36
C ALA A 44 -7.10 -10.48 4.46
N TRP A 45 -7.62 -10.41 5.69
CA TRP A 45 -6.93 -9.71 6.80
C TRP A 45 -5.53 -10.24 7.04
N LYS A 46 -5.28 -11.54 6.84
CA LYS A 46 -3.95 -12.15 6.96
C LYS A 46 -2.97 -11.58 5.92
N LEU A 47 -3.46 -11.31 4.70
CA LEU A 47 -2.67 -10.74 3.61
C LEU A 47 -2.40 -9.25 3.85
N TRP A 48 -3.39 -8.52 4.37
CA TRP A 48 -3.29 -7.07 4.60
C TRP A 48 -2.46 -6.69 5.83
N LYS A 49 -2.44 -7.53 6.87
CA LYS A 49 -1.80 -7.23 8.16
C LYS A 49 -0.35 -6.73 8.02
N PRO A 50 0.56 -7.38 7.26
CA PRO A 50 1.94 -6.92 7.14
C PRO A 50 2.06 -5.52 6.53
N VAL A 51 1.25 -5.21 5.52
CA VAL A 51 1.29 -3.90 4.83
C VAL A 51 0.71 -2.80 5.70
N LEU A 52 -0.40 -3.05 6.38
CA LEU A 52 -1.04 -2.05 7.25
C LEU A 52 -0.20 -1.75 8.49
N LEU A 53 0.46 -2.76 9.08
CA LEU A 53 1.39 -2.53 10.19
C LEU A 53 2.65 -1.78 9.75
N LEU A 54 3.17 -2.06 8.54
CA LEU A 54 4.27 -1.29 7.98
C LEU A 54 3.85 0.17 7.73
N LEU A 55 2.70 0.40 7.13
CA LEU A 55 2.15 1.74 6.90
C LEU A 55 2.01 2.51 8.22
N ASP A 56 1.45 1.90 9.26
CA ASP A 56 1.35 2.50 10.60
C ASP A 56 2.73 2.87 11.18
N SER A 57 3.73 2.00 11.04
CA SER A 57 5.10 2.33 11.44
C SER A 57 5.67 3.51 10.67
N ILE A 58 5.39 3.62 9.37
CA ILE A 58 5.88 4.72 8.52
C ILE A 58 5.18 6.02 8.92
N VAL A 59 3.85 6.00 9.07
CA VAL A 59 3.03 7.12 9.50
C VAL A 59 3.56 7.70 10.82
N LYS A 60 3.83 6.84 11.82
CA LYS A 60 4.38 7.27 13.11
C LYS A 60 5.79 7.83 13.00
N LYS A 61 6.70 7.12 12.32
CA LYS A 61 8.13 7.51 12.20
C LYS A 61 8.31 8.78 11.39
N GLU A 62 7.54 8.94 10.32
CA GLU A 62 7.65 10.05 9.38
C GLU A 62 6.63 11.16 9.64
N LYS A 63 5.87 11.05 10.75
CA LYS A 63 4.87 12.01 11.21
C LYS A 63 3.86 12.40 10.11
N LEU A 64 3.44 11.41 9.33
CA LEU A 64 2.47 11.61 8.24
C LEU A 64 1.05 11.68 8.81
N LYS A 65 0.15 12.39 8.13
CA LYS A 65 -1.27 12.42 8.49
C LYS A 65 -2.08 11.68 7.43
N ILE A 66 -2.58 10.51 7.81
CA ILE A 66 -3.56 9.73 7.03
C ILE A 66 -4.78 9.57 7.93
N ASN A 67 -5.95 10.01 7.48
CA ASN A 67 -7.17 9.91 8.26
C ASN A 67 -7.74 8.48 8.20
N TRP A 68 -7.78 7.89 7.00
CA TRP A 68 -8.29 6.55 6.79
C TRP A 68 -7.68 5.88 5.56
N VAL A 69 -7.70 4.55 5.56
CA VAL A 69 -7.18 3.69 4.50
C VAL A 69 -8.27 2.72 4.06
N ARG A 70 -8.72 2.80 2.81
CA ARG A 70 -9.66 1.84 2.24
C ARG A 70 -8.93 0.66 1.62
N ILE A 71 -9.33 -0.56 1.99
CA ILE A 71 -8.73 -1.82 1.49
C ILE A 71 -9.78 -2.70 0.83
N HIS A 72 -9.39 -3.45 -0.20
CA HIS A 72 -10.26 -4.41 -0.89
C HIS A 72 -9.74 -5.84 -0.80
N SER A 73 -10.61 -6.79 -1.14
CA SER A 73 -10.25 -8.17 -1.43
C SER A 73 -10.91 -8.59 -2.73
N HIS A 74 -10.15 -9.19 -3.64
CA HIS A 74 -10.65 -9.67 -4.92
C HIS A 74 -10.28 -11.15 -5.13
N PHE A 75 -10.48 -11.99 -4.12
CA PHE A 75 -10.26 -13.43 -4.26
C PHE A 75 -11.00 -13.98 -5.49
N ASN A 76 -10.36 -14.94 -6.17
CA ASN A 76 -10.85 -15.57 -7.38
C ASN A 76 -11.09 -14.59 -8.56
N ALA A 77 -10.39 -13.45 -8.59
CA ALA A 77 -10.39 -12.59 -9.77
C ALA A 77 -9.97 -13.40 -11.02
N LYS A 78 -10.82 -13.35 -12.06
CA LYS A 78 -10.60 -14.04 -13.35
C LYS A 78 -9.95 -13.16 -14.41
N ARG A 79 -9.89 -11.85 -14.17
CA ARG A 79 -9.37 -10.82 -15.07
C ARG A 79 -8.73 -9.70 -14.26
N ASP A 80 -8.09 -8.76 -14.94
CA ASP A 80 -7.64 -7.53 -14.30
C ASP A 80 -8.80 -6.76 -13.67
N ILE A 81 -8.47 -6.10 -12.56
CA ILE A 81 -9.42 -5.33 -11.77
C ILE A 81 -9.57 -3.96 -12.42
N PRO A 82 -10.80 -3.51 -12.75
CA PRO A 82 -11.03 -2.31 -13.55
C PRO A 82 -10.95 -1.02 -12.70
N HIS A 83 -9.96 -0.92 -11.80
CA HIS A 83 -9.70 0.29 -11.03
C HIS A 83 -8.22 0.39 -10.62
N ALA A 84 -7.81 1.57 -10.18
CA ALA A 84 -6.44 1.80 -9.72
C ALA A 84 -6.06 0.87 -8.57
N MET A 85 -4.79 0.44 -8.55
CA MET A 85 -4.28 -0.48 -7.53
C MET A 85 -3.95 0.22 -6.22
N GLY A 86 -3.72 1.53 -6.29
CA GLY A 86 -3.54 2.45 -5.18
C GLY A 86 -4.00 3.85 -5.59
N TRP A 87 -4.40 4.67 -4.61
CA TRP A 87 -4.67 6.09 -4.81
C TRP A 87 -4.51 6.87 -3.50
N TRP A 88 -3.90 8.04 -3.56
CA TRP A 88 -3.87 9.03 -2.48
C TRP A 88 -4.78 10.21 -2.81
N ASP A 89 -5.69 10.53 -1.88
CA ASP A 89 -6.48 11.75 -1.90
C ASP A 89 -5.95 12.74 -0.84
N SER A 90 -5.34 13.83 -1.32
CA SER A 90 -4.77 14.86 -0.47
C SER A 90 -5.81 15.68 0.30
N GLU A 91 -7.03 15.82 -0.23
CA GLU A 91 -8.08 16.63 0.39
C GLU A 91 -8.61 15.94 1.65
N SER A 92 -9.08 14.71 1.50
CA SER A 92 -9.60 13.93 2.64
C SER A 92 -8.50 13.23 3.46
N LYS A 93 -7.23 13.34 3.02
CA LYS A 93 -6.06 12.65 3.57
C LYS A 93 -6.27 11.15 3.67
N ALA A 94 -6.74 10.57 2.57
CA ALA A 94 -7.18 9.20 2.49
C ALA A 94 -6.37 8.40 1.48
N MET A 95 -6.10 7.15 1.84
CA MET A 95 -5.41 6.21 0.97
C MET A 95 -6.35 5.08 0.56
N PHE A 96 -6.31 4.70 -0.70
CA PHE A 96 -7.00 3.54 -1.23
C PHE A 96 -5.94 2.55 -1.66
N LEU A 97 -6.06 1.31 -1.20
CA LEU A 97 -5.15 0.23 -1.57
C LEU A 97 -5.98 -0.97 -2.03
N CYS A 98 -5.79 -1.37 -3.28
CA CYS A 98 -6.32 -2.64 -3.78
C CYS A 98 -5.31 -3.77 -3.60
N HIS A 99 -4.03 -3.51 -3.82
CA HIS A 99 -3.00 -4.53 -3.65
C HIS A 99 -2.46 -4.58 -2.22
N PHE A 100 -2.30 -5.78 -1.67
CA PHE A 100 -1.73 -6.04 -0.33
C PHE A 100 -0.20 -6.19 -0.37
N ASP A 101 0.49 -5.52 -1.29
CA ASP A 101 1.96 -5.52 -1.34
C ASP A 101 2.55 -4.19 -0.85
N LYS A 102 3.79 -4.26 -0.34
CA LYS A 102 4.47 -3.09 0.23
C LYS A 102 4.78 -2.03 -0.83
N GLU A 103 5.06 -2.44 -2.05
CA GLU A 103 5.46 -1.53 -3.12
C GLU A 103 4.31 -0.59 -3.47
N THR A 104 3.11 -1.11 -3.71
CA THR A 104 1.92 -0.30 -3.97
C THR A 104 1.64 0.66 -2.81
N MET A 105 1.75 0.20 -1.56
CA MET A 105 1.60 1.09 -0.40
C MET A 105 2.66 2.19 -0.36
N LEU A 106 3.94 1.86 -0.60
CA LEU A 106 5.02 2.84 -0.58
C LEU A 106 4.93 3.83 -1.75
N HIS A 107 4.40 3.42 -2.90
CA HIS A 107 4.06 4.31 -4.02
C HIS A 107 3.08 5.41 -3.56
N GLU A 108 2.01 5.02 -2.89
CA GLU A 108 1.00 5.97 -2.38
C GLU A 108 1.55 6.83 -1.25
N VAL A 109 2.39 6.29 -0.37
CA VAL A 109 3.12 7.10 0.63
C VAL A 109 4.04 8.12 -0.07
N GLY A 110 4.59 7.80 -1.24
CA GLY A 110 5.28 8.75 -2.11
C GLY A 110 4.43 9.99 -2.38
N HIS A 111 3.15 9.81 -2.76
CA HIS A 111 2.20 10.90 -2.96
C HIS A 111 1.88 11.65 -1.67
N VAL A 112 1.79 10.98 -0.52
CA VAL A 112 1.61 11.66 0.78
C VAL A 112 2.76 12.63 1.07
N LYS A 113 3.98 12.32 0.60
CA LYS A 113 5.21 13.07 0.87
C LYS A 113 5.55 14.11 -0.21
N SER A 114 4.75 14.23 -1.26
CA SER A 114 5.04 15.13 -2.38
C SER A 114 3.79 15.88 -2.84
N SER A 115 3.98 16.95 -3.59
CA SER A 115 2.90 17.63 -4.30
C SER A 115 2.78 17.15 -5.74
N GLY A 116 1.56 17.19 -6.28
CA GLY A 116 1.25 16.82 -7.66
C GLY A 116 1.12 15.30 -7.87
N TYR A 117 1.07 14.92 -9.15
CA TYR A 117 0.99 13.51 -9.58
C TYR A 117 2.40 12.86 -9.61
N HIS A 118 2.67 11.99 -10.58
CA HIS A 118 3.96 11.32 -10.77
C HIS A 118 5.08 12.23 -11.30
N GLY A 119 5.31 13.38 -10.67
CA GLY A 119 6.42 14.30 -10.97
C GLY A 119 7.75 13.90 -10.32
N ASP A 120 8.81 14.69 -10.54
CA ASP A 120 10.12 14.48 -9.92
C ASP A 120 10.10 14.49 -8.38
N PRO A 121 9.29 15.33 -7.69
CA PRO A 121 9.14 15.26 -6.23
C PRO A 121 8.62 13.90 -5.76
N TRP A 122 7.55 13.40 -6.38
CA TRP A 122 7.00 12.07 -6.11
C TRP A 122 8.03 10.97 -6.37
N ALA A 123 8.73 11.04 -7.51
CA ALA A 123 9.72 10.03 -7.89
C ALA A 123 10.86 9.94 -6.86
N LYS A 124 11.38 11.09 -6.39
CA LYS A 124 12.41 11.13 -5.34
C LYS A 124 11.90 10.60 -4.01
N ALA A 125 10.68 10.96 -3.60
CA ALA A 125 10.09 10.47 -2.36
C ALA A 125 9.91 8.94 -2.41
N THR A 126 9.36 8.43 -3.50
CA THR A 126 9.04 7.01 -3.69
C THR A 126 10.29 6.14 -3.72
N ILE A 127 11.32 6.50 -4.48
CA ILE A 127 12.53 5.68 -4.54
C ILE A 127 13.27 5.63 -3.19
N ASN A 128 13.28 6.73 -2.44
CA ASN A 128 13.84 6.75 -1.09
C ASN A 128 13.09 5.81 -0.13
N LEU A 129 11.76 5.77 -0.23
CA LEU A 129 10.93 4.84 0.53
C LEU A 129 11.23 3.39 0.13
N TYR A 130 11.37 3.08 -1.17
CA TYR A 130 11.69 1.74 -1.65
C TYR A 130 13.05 1.27 -1.13
N LEU A 131 14.09 2.09 -1.25
CA LEU A 131 15.44 1.76 -0.76
C LEU A 131 15.50 1.55 0.76
N LYS A 132 14.66 2.28 1.49
CA LYS A 132 14.56 2.22 2.96
C LYS A 132 13.83 0.98 3.45
N TYR A 133 12.72 0.60 2.82
CA TYR A 133 11.79 -0.41 3.35
C TYR A 133 11.74 -1.73 2.56
N LEU A 134 12.29 -1.78 1.35
CA LEU A 134 12.35 -3.00 0.52
C LEU A 134 13.79 -3.49 0.40
N LYS A 135 13.96 -4.81 0.20
CA LYS A 135 15.25 -5.47 0.00
C LYS A 135 15.13 -6.63 -1.00
N GLY A 136 16.25 -7.00 -1.62
CA GLY A 136 16.33 -8.11 -2.58
C GLY A 136 15.27 -8.01 -3.67
N ARG A 137 14.62 -9.14 -3.98
CA ARG A 137 13.65 -9.24 -5.07
C ARG A 137 12.46 -8.28 -4.95
N GLU A 138 12.03 -7.91 -3.73
CA GLU A 138 10.96 -6.93 -3.55
C GLU A 138 11.39 -5.55 -4.05
N LEU A 139 12.64 -5.15 -3.76
CA LEU A 139 13.20 -3.88 -4.23
C LEU A 139 13.41 -3.91 -5.74
N ASP A 140 13.96 -4.99 -6.28
CA ASP A 140 14.21 -5.12 -7.73
C ASP A 140 12.91 -4.98 -8.52
N ARG A 141 11.85 -5.65 -8.05
CA ARG A 141 10.51 -5.54 -8.65
C ARG A 141 9.95 -4.13 -8.54
N ALA A 142 10.05 -3.52 -7.36
CA ALA A 142 9.58 -2.16 -7.14
C ALA A 142 10.28 -1.15 -8.05
N ILE A 143 11.60 -1.28 -8.23
CA ILE A 143 12.37 -0.46 -9.17
C ILE A 143 11.94 -0.70 -10.62
N ASN A 144 11.66 -1.95 -10.99
CA ASN A 144 11.18 -2.29 -12.32
C ASN A 144 9.84 -1.61 -12.66
N HIS A 145 8.88 -1.61 -11.74
CA HIS A 145 7.61 -0.91 -11.95
C HIS A 145 7.77 0.60 -11.81
N PHE A 146 8.63 1.07 -10.91
CA PHE A 146 8.93 2.48 -10.72
C PHE A 146 9.34 3.15 -12.04
N VAL A 147 10.23 2.52 -12.80
CA VAL A 147 10.74 3.09 -14.06
C VAL A 147 9.78 3.01 -15.25
N TYR A 148 8.52 2.60 -15.01
CA TYR A 148 7.40 2.84 -15.94
C TYR A 148 7.15 4.34 -16.12
N TYR A 149 7.28 5.13 -15.05
CA TYR A 149 7.01 6.57 -15.07
C TYR A 149 8.20 7.37 -15.59
N LEU A 150 7.94 8.38 -16.43
CA LEU A 150 8.99 9.21 -17.02
C LEU A 150 9.85 9.95 -15.97
N SER A 151 9.24 10.48 -14.92
CA SER A 151 9.93 11.13 -13.80
C SER A 151 10.84 10.15 -13.05
N ALA A 152 10.35 8.95 -12.78
CA ALA A 152 11.10 7.88 -12.17
C ALA A 152 12.33 7.48 -12.98
N ARG A 153 12.21 7.40 -14.31
CA ARG A 153 13.34 7.15 -15.22
C ARG A 153 14.42 8.24 -15.11
N ARG A 154 14.02 9.51 -15.06
CA ARG A 154 14.94 10.64 -14.87
C ARG A 154 15.66 10.57 -13.53
N VAL A 155 14.92 10.36 -12.44
CA VAL A 155 15.47 10.23 -11.09
C VAL A 155 16.42 9.04 -11.00
N TYR A 156 16.03 7.89 -11.55
CA TYR A 156 16.85 6.69 -11.60
C TYR A 156 18.18 6.95 -12.33
N LYS A 157 18.14 7.54 -13.53
CA LYS A 157 19.37 7.87 -14.28
C LYS A 157 20.27 8.82 -13.50
N LYS A 158 19.69 9.81 -12.81
CA LYS A 158 20.45 10.75 -11.97
C LYS A 158 21.11 10.06 -10.78
N MET A 159 20.45 9.08 -10.16
CA MET A 159 20.97 8.39 -8.97
C MET A 159 22.02 7.34 -9.31
N TYR A 160 21.83 6.59 -10.39
CA TYR A 160 22.67 5.42 -10.70
C TYR A 160 23.61 5.63 -11.89
N GLY A 161 23.51 6.75 -12.62
CA GLY A 161 24.33 7.02 -13.80
C GLY A 161 24.06 6.08 -15.00
N GLN A 162 23.10 5.16 -14.88
CA GLN A 162 22.83 4.11 -15.86
C GLN A 162 21.42 4.21 -16.45
N LYS A 163 21.21 3.52 -17.59
CA LYS A 163 19.90 3.40 -18.22
C LYS A 163 18.96 2.61 -17.27
N PRO A 164 17.72 3.08 -17.04
CA PRO A 164 16.76 2.33 -16.24
C PRO A 164 16.41 0.99 -16.91
N PRO A 165 16.08 -0.05 -16.12
CA PRO A 165 15.64 -1.33 -16.66
C PRO A 165 14.36 -1.17 -17.51
N ILE A 166 14.06 -2.18 -18.32
CA ILE A 166 12.78 -2.26 -19.02
C ILE A 166 11.72 -2.63 -18.00
N SER A 167 10.69 -1.80 -17.92
CA SER A 167 9.55 -2.04 -17.04
C SER A 167 8.71 -3.21 -17.57
N ASN A 168 8.33 -4.10 -16.67
CA ASN A 168 7.40 -5.20 -16.88
C ASN A 168 6.39 -5.18 -15.74
N ILE A 169 5.19 -4.67 -16.00
CA ILE A 169 4.12 -4.60 -15.00
C ILE A 169 3.45 -5.98 -14.93
N PRO A 170 3.53 -6.69 -13.79
CA PRO A 170 2.87 -7.97 -13.63
C PRO A 170 1.35 -7.79 -13.59
N PRO A 171 0.60 -8.86 -13.86
CA PRO A 171 -0.84 -8.84 -13.68
C PRO A 171 -1.21 -8.52 -12.22
N ASN A 172 -2.46 -8.12 -12.00
CA ASN A 172 -2.97 -7.83 -10.66
C ASN A 172 -2.71 -8.98 -9.66
N ILE A 173 -2.40 -8.64 -8.40
CA ILE A 173 -1.98 -9.62 -7.37
C ILE A 173 -3.12 -10.56 -6.93
N TRP A 174 -4.36 -10.22 -7.29
CA TRP A 174 -5.55 -10.99 -6.96
C TRP A 174 -5.88 -12.06 -7.99
N LEU A 175 -5.26 -12.04 -9.16
CA LEU A 175 -5.52 -12.97 -10.24
C LEU A 175 -5.29 -14.40 -9.76
N HIS A 176 -6.34 -15.23 -9.85
CA HIS A 176 -6.35 -16.63 -9.38
C HIS A 176 -6.00 -16.83 -7.90
N ARG A 177 -6.00 -15.76 -7.09
CA ARG A 177 -5.73 -15.83 -5.66
C ARG A 177 -6.90 -16.51 -4.96
N LYS A 178 -6.66 -17.68 -4.38
CA LYS A 178 -7.64 -18.37 -3.54
C LYS A 178 -7.70 -17.73 -2.14
N PRO A 179 -8.82 -17.86 -1.43
CA PRO A 179 -8.97 -17.35 -0.07
C PRO A 179 -8.02 -17.97 0.96
#